data_AF-A0A498INE6-F1
#
_entry.id   AF-A0A498INE6-F1
#
_cell.length_a   1.000
_cell.length_b   1.000
_cell.length_c   1.000
_cell.angle_alpha   90.00
_cell.angle_beta   90.00
_cell.angle_gamma   90.00
#
_symmetry.space_group_name_H-M   'P 1'
#
loop_
_entity.id
_entity.type
_entity.pdbx_description
1 polymer ?
#
loop_
_entity_poly.entity_id
_entity_poly.type
_entity_poly.pdbx_seq_one_letter_code
_entity_poly.pdbx_strand_id
1 'polypeptide(L)'
;MSKMTRLQVAIDVANGLQYIHEHTRPRVVHKDIKSSNIILDSNMRAKIANFGASKNWLQCHNNAHCWNSRLHCTRTKMDVFYFGVVLLELISRKEAIDEDGNVLCTCAGRILEGNEEEKARKLREWVDNELFLESCSMESKLNVVTEWI
;
A
#
# COMPACT_ATOMS: atom_id res chain seq x y z
N MET A 1 10.90 3.33 11.72
CA MET A 1 11.18 2.34 10.65
C MET A 1 12.05 2.98 9.58
N SER A 2 13.08 2.29 9.10
CA SER A 2 13.96 2.81 8.04
C SER A 2 13.24 2.86 6.69
N LYS A 3 13.76 3.63 5.73
CA LYS A 3 13.28 3.67 4.33
C LYS A 3 13.12 2.27 3.73
N MET A 4 14.16 1.44 3.85
CA MET A 4 14.16 0.09 3.28
C MET A 4 13.08 -0.79 3.91
N THR A 5 12.89 -0.71 5.23
CA THR A 5 11.83 -1.45 5.92
C THR A 5 10.45 -1.01 5.45
N ARG A 6 10.20 0.29 5.26
CA ARG A 6 8.90 0.77 4.76
C ARG A 6 8.60 0.31 3.34
N LEU A 7 9.61 0.32 2.46
CA LEU A 7 9.48 -0.21 1.11
C LEU A 7 9.18 -1.71 1.14
N GLN A 8 9.86 -2.46 2.00
CA GLN A 8 9.58 -3.88 2.20
C GLN A 8 8.15 -4.13 2.67
N VAL A 9 7.65 -3.34 3.62
CA VAL A 9 6.26 -3.42 4.09
C VAL A 9 5.27 -3.13 2.94
N ALA A 10 5.52 -2.10 2.13
CA ALA A 10 4.66 -1.79 0.98
C ALA A 10 4.61 -2.96 -0.03
N ILE A 11 5.77 -3.56 -0.33
CA ILE A 11 5.89 -4.73 -1.22
C ILE A 11 5.14 -5.94 -0.63
N ASP A 12 5.33 -6.22 0.65
CA ASP A 12 4.68 -7.35 1.33
C ASP A 12 3.15 -7.22 1.30
N VAL A 13 2.62 -6.01 1.54
CA VAL A 13 1.17 -5.75 1.49
C VAL A 13 0.65 -5.85 0.06
N ALA A 14 1.36 -5.32 -0.94
CA ALA A 14 0.97 -5.42 -2.35
C ALA A 14 0.91 -6.90 -2.81
N ASN A 15 1.92 -7.69 -2.46
CA ASN A 15 1.96 -9.12 -2.76
C ASN A 15 0.82 -9.88 -2.05
N GLY A 16 0.57 -9.56 -0.77
CA GLY A 16 -0.55 -10.13 -0.02
C GLY A 16 -1.90 -9.83 -0.64
N LEU A 17 -2.13 -8.57 -1.07
CA LEU A 17 -3.34 -8.14 -1.75
C LEU A 17 -3.53 -8.86 -3.09
N GLN A 18 -2.48 -8.91 -3.92
CA GLN A 18 -2.53 -9.64 -5.19
C GLN A 18 -2.86 -11.12 -4.97
N TYR A 19 -2.24 -11.75 -3.96
CA TYR A 19 -2.50 -13.14 -3.64
C TYR A 19 -3.98 -13.39 -3.31
N ILE A 20 -4.57 -12.58 -2.42
CA ILE A 20 -5.97 -12.77 -2.03
C ILE A 20 -6.95 -12.42 -3.16
N HIS A 21 -6.60 -11.49 -4.06
CA HIS A 21 -7.45 -11.11 -5.19
C HIS A 21 -7.40 -12.11 -6.35
N GLU A 22 -6.23 -12.68 -6.65
CA GLU A 22 -6.01 -13.43 -7.89
C GLU A 22 -5.76 -14.93 -7.67
N HIS A 23 -5.15 -15.30 -6.54
CA HIS A 23 -4.57 -16.62 -6.33
C HIS A 23 -5.32 -17.47 -5.29
N THR A 24 -6.22 -16.88 -4.51
CA THR A 24 -7.09 -17.65 -3.61
C THR A 24 -8.32 -18.20 -4.34
N ARG A 25 -8.80 -19.37 -3.90
CA ARG A 25 -10.04 -19.98 -4.37
C ARG A 25 -10.90 -20.38 -3.16
N PRO A 26 -12.04 -19.71 -2.93
CA PRO A 26 -12.55 -18.54 -3.67
C PRO A 26 -11.68 -17.29 -3.52
N ARG A 27 -11.69 -16.42 -4.53
CA ARG A 27 -11.07 -15.08 -4.46
C ARG A 27 -11.67 -14.27 -3.31
N VAL A 28 -10.85 -13.47 -2.64
CA VAL A 28 -11.22 -12.71 -1.45
C VAL A 28 -11.02 -11.21 -1.69
N VAL A 29 -11.98 -10.39 -1.28
CA VAL A 29 -11.82 -8.93 -1.15
C VAL A 29 -11.74 -8.61 0.34
N HIS A 30 -10.71 -7.88 0.77
CA HIS A 30 -10.42 -7.63 2.18
C HIS A 30 -11.42 -6.66 2.83
N LYS A 31 -11.65 -5.50 2.18
CA LYS A 31 -12.59 -4.41 2.52
C LYS A 31 -12.27 -3.54 3.73
N ASP A 32 -11.26 -3.89 4.51
CA ASP A 32 -10.80 -3.09 5.66
C ASP A 32 -9.28 -2.94 5.64
N ILE A 33 -8.71 -2.53 4.50
CA ILE A 33 -7.27 -2.27 4.40
C ILE A 33 -6.96 -0.95 5.13
N LYS A 34 -6.10 -1.03 6.14
CA LYS A 34 -5.60 0.11 6.93
C LYS A 34 -4.36 -0.32 7.70
N SER A 35 -3.55 0.65 8.14
CA SER A 35 -2.29 0.36 8.85
C SER A 35 -2.46 -0.49 10.10
N SER A 36 -3.56 -0.33 10.87
CA SER A 36 -3.83 -1.15 12.06
C SER A 36 -4.20 -2.61 11.75
N ASN A 37 -4.55 -2.93 10.50
CA ASN A 37 -4.77 -4.30 10.02
C ASN A 37 -3.55 -4.87 9.28
N ILE A 38 -2.42 -4.17 9.31
CA ILE A 38 -1.14 -4.65 8.77
C ILE A 38 -0.22 -4.94 9.94
N ILE A 39 0.02 -6.24 10.19
CA ILE A 39 0.82 -6.70 11.32
C ILE A 39 2.25 -6.96 10.84
N LEU A 40 3.23 -6.56 11.63
CA LEU A 40 4.63 -6.89 11.40
C LEU A 40 5.02 -8.08 12.26
N ASP A 41 5.66 -9.08 11.65
CA ASP A 41 6.27 -10.17 12.40
C ASP A 41 7.68 -9.79 12.93
N SER A 42 8.33 -10.72 13.62
CA SER A 42 9.66 -10.50 14.23
C SER A 42 10.75 -10.16 13.22
N ASN A 43 10.53 -10.46 11.94
CA ASN A 43 11.48 -10.17 10.85
C ASN A 43 11.11 -8.89 10.09
N MET A 44 10.22 -8.06 10.65
CA MET A 44 9.70 -6.85 10.02
C MET A 44 9.01 -7.13 8.67
N ARG A 45 8.45 -8.33 8.50
CA ARG A 45 7.63 -8.68 7.33
C ARG A 45 6.18 -8.35 7.59
N ALA A 46 5.54 -7.71 6.63
CA ALA A 46 4.14 -7.29 6.77
C ALA A 46 3.18 -8.41 6.38
N LYS A 47 2.09 -8.53 7.14
CA LYS A 47 1.00 -9.48 6.90
C LYS A 47 -0.33 -8.75 7.01
N ILE A 48 -1.21 -8.99 6.03
CA ILE A 48 -2.59 -8.50 6.08
C ILE A 48 -3.35 -9.34 7.11
N ALA A 49 -4.03 -8.67 8.04
CA ALA A 49 -4.78 -9.28 9.11
C ALA A 49 -6.23 -8.75 9.15
N ASN A 50 -7.04 -9.35 10.02
CA ASN A 50 -8.44 -8.96 10.28
C ASN A 50 -9.36 -9.09 9.05
N PHE A 51 -9.60 -10.34 8.64
CA PHE A 51 -10.51 -10.68 7.54
C PHE A 51 -12.01 -10.69 7.96
N GLY A 52 -12.38 -10.09 9.09
CA GLY A 52 -13.75 -10.13 9.62
C GLY A 52 -14.78 -9.44 8.72
N ALA A 53 -14.36 -8.42 7.96
CA ALA A 53 -15.19 -7.75 6.96
C ALA A 53 -15.05 -8.33 5.55
N SER A 54 -14.14 -9.29 5.36
CA SER A 54 -13.80 -9.82 4.04
C SER A 54 -14.94 -10.61 3.45
N LYS A 55 -15.06 -10.57 2.12
CA LYS A 55 -16.05 -11.37 1.38
C LYS A 55 -15.37 -12.21 0.34
N ASN A 56 -15.73 -13.49 0.30
CA ASN A 56 -15.28 -14.39 -0.73
C ASN A 56 -16.26 -14.42 -1.92
N TRP A 57 -15.76 -14.85 -3.08
CA TRP A 57 -16.55 -14.94 -4.31
C TRP A 57 -17.78 -15.85 -4.17
N LEU A 58 -17.68 -16.96 -3.44
CA LEU A 58 -18.77 -17.94 -3.30
C LEU A 58 -19.97 -17.37 -2.52
N GLN A 59 -19.72 -16.60 -1.46
CA GLN A 59 -20.77 -15.92 -0.69
C GLN A 59 -21.45 -14.80 -1.50
N CYS A 60 -20.82 -14.35 -2.59
CA CYS A 60 -21.42 -13.45 -3.56
C CYS A 60 -22.27 -14.20 -4.60
N HIS A 61 -21.93 -15.46 -4.93
CA HIS A 61 -22.61 -16.28 -5.95
C HIS A 61 -24.06 -16.65 -5.58
N ASN A 62 -24.39 -16.72 -4.29
CA ASN A 62 -25.76 -16.97 -3.81
C ASN A 62 -26.69 -15.76 -3.97
N ASN A 63 -26.13 -14.58 -4.28
CA ASN A 63 -26.90 -13.39 -4.63
C ASN A 63 -26.83 -13.22 -6.16
N ALA A 64 -27.96 -13.36 -6.84
CA ALA A 64 -28.09 -13.35 -8.31
C ALA A 64 -27.45 -12.14 -9.04
N HIS A 65 -27.03 -11.11 -8.32
CA HIS A 65 -26.36 -9.92 -8.85
C HIS A 65 -24.84 -10.03 -9.07
N CYS A 66 -24.16 -11.11 -8.65
CA CYS A 66 -22.69 -11.19 -8.71
C CYS A 66 -22.11 -11.99 -9.90
N TRP A 67 -22.92 -12.31 -10.90
CA TRP A 67 -22.47 -12.95 -12.14
C TRP A 67 -21.55 -12.07 -13.00
N ASN A 68 -21.47 -10.77 -12.71
CA ASN A 68 -20.62 -9.85 -13.45
C ASN A 68 -19.22 -9.72 -12.81
N SER A 69 -18.20 -10.25 -13.50
CA SER A 69 -16.77 -9.98 -13.25
C SER A 69 -16.47 -8.48 -12.96
N ARG A 70 -17.29 -7.57 -13.53
CA ARG A 70 -17.24 -6.12 -13.28
C ARG A 70 -17.47 -5.71 -11.82
N LEU A 71 -18.42 -6.29 -11.08
CA LEU A 71 -18.66 -5.91 -9.67
C LEU A 71 -17.56 -6.40 -8.72
N HIS A 72 -16.89 -7.50 -9.07
CA HIS A 72 -15.73 -7.96 -8.31
C HIS A 72 -14.51 -7.09 -8.59
N CYS A 73 -14.28 -6.71 -9.85
CA CYS A 73 -13.25 -5.75 -10.23
C CYS A 73 -13.43 -4.39 -9.55
N THR A 74 -14.67 -3.88 -9.41
CA THR A 74 -14.91 -2.64 -8.67
C THR A 74 -14.69 -2.78 -7.17
N ARG A 75 -14.84 -3.99 -6.61
CA ARG A 75 -14.60 -4.25 -5.19
C ARG A 75 -13.13 -4.44 -4.86
N THR A 76 -12.34 -5.10 -5.71
CA THR A 76 -10.88 -5.19 -5.53
C THR A 76 -10.22 -3.81 -5.67
N LYS A 77 -10.77 -2.91 -6.50
CA LYS A 77 -10.34 -1.51 -6.59
C LYS A 77 -10.46 -0.74 -5.27
N MET A 78 -11.40 -1.09 -4.39
CA MET A 78 -11.49 -0.46 -3.06
C MET A 78 -10.27 -0.81 -2.21
N ASP A 79 -9.86 -2.08 -2.16
CA ASP A 79 -8.66 -2.50 -1.43
C ASP A 79 -7.41 -1.80 -1.98
N VAL A 80 -7.33 -1.60 -3.30
CA VAL A 80 -6.23 -0.86 -3.97
C VAL A 80 -6.22 0.61 -3.54
N PHE A 81 -7.39 1.25 -3.46
CA PHE A 81 -7.48 2.64 -2.98
C PHE A 81 -6.96 2.76 -1.54
N TYR A 82 -7.43 1.89 -0.65
CA TYR A 82 -7.01 1.92 0.76
C TYR A 82 -5.54 1.48 0.95
N PHE A 83 -5.01 0.62 0.09
CA PHE A 83 -3.57 0.37 0.02
C PHE A 83 -2.81 1.64 -0.37
N GLY A 84 -3.35 2.46 -1.28
CA GLY A 84 -2.80 3.78 -1.59
C GLY A 84 -2.73 4.70 -0.36
N VAL A 85 -3.74 4.66 0.52
CA VAL A 85 -3.72 5.40 1.80
C VAL A 85 -2.61 4.88 2.71
N VAL A 86 -2.46 3.57 2.85
CA VAL A 86 -1.34 2.97 3.62
C VAL A 86 0.01 3.36 3.03
N LEU A 87 0.15 3.38 1.70
CA LEU A 87 1.38 3.80 1.05
C LEU A 87 1.70 5.27 1.37
N LEU A 88 0.68 6.13 1.37
CA LEU A 88 0.78 7.53 1.77
C LEU A 88 1.25 7.67 3.22
N GLU A 89 0.73 6.86 4.15
CA GLU A 89 1.21 6.83 5.55
C GLU A 89 2.68 6.42 5.63
N LEU A 90 3.07 5.35 4.91
CA LEU A 90 4.45 4.87 4.88
C LEU A 90 5.40 5.95 4.37
N ILE A 91 5.06 6.64 3.26
CA ILE A 91 5.98 7.60 2.65
C ILE A 91 6.01 8.97 3.37
N SER A 92 4.96 9.34 4.08
CA SER A 92 4.91 10.64 4.80
C SER A 92 5.24 10.53 6.29
N ARG A 93 5.18 9.32 6.87
CA ARG A 93 5.14 9.07 8.33
C ARG A 93 4.01 9.81 9.06
N LYS A 94 2.95 10.19 8.34
CA LYS A 94 1.75 10.79 8.92
C LYS A 94 0.67 9.73 9.07
N GLU A 95 -0.22 9.92 10.03
CA GLU A 95 -1.38 9.05 10.21
C GLU A 95 -2.38 9.22 9.03
N ALA A 96 -3.07 8.14 8.66
CA ALA A 96 -4.08 8.16 7.58
C ALA A 96 -5.24 9.11 7.87
N ILE A 97 -5.47 9.45 9.13
CA ILE A 97 -6.52 10.35 9.60
C ILE A 97 -5.80 11.34 10.53
N ASP A 98 -5.94 12.64 10.28
CA ASP A 98 -5.39 13.66 11.17
C ASP A 98 -6.23 13.85 12.44
N GLU A 99 -5.75 14.67 13.38
CA GLU A 99 -6.45 14.97 14.64
C GLU A 99 -7.85 15.58 14.42
N ASP A 100 -8.08 16.19 13.25
CA ASP A 100 -9.35 16.79 12.84
C ASP A 100 -10.28 15.80 12.10
N GLY A 101 -9.85 14.54 11.92
CA GLY A 101 -10.63 13.49 11.24
C GLY A 101 -10.54 13.52 9.71
N ASN A 102 -9.68 14.35 9.11
CA ASN A 102 -9.49 14.39 7.67
C ASN A 102 -8.62 13.23 7.21
N VAL A 103 -9.05 12.56 6.15
CA VAL A 103 -8.27 11.48 5.54
C VAL A 103 -7.07 12.07 4.80
N LEU A 104 -5.90 11.49 5.01
CA LEU A 104 -4.62 11.85 4.39
C LEU A 104 -4.71 11.92 2.84
N CYS A 105 -5.60 11.12 2.23
CA CYS A 105 -5.85 11.15 0.80
C CYS A 105 -6.43 12.50 0.31
N THR A 106 -7.18 13.21 1.15
CA THR A 106 -7.72 14.54 0.84
C THR A 106 -6.61 15.57 0.76
N CYS A 107 -5.62 15.48 1.66
CA CYS A 107 -4.41 16.29 1.60
C CYS A 107 -3.53 15.90 0.41
N ALA A 108 -3.43 14.61 0.08
CA ALA A 108 -2.71 14.13 -1.10
C ALA A 108 -3.34 14.58 -2.43
N GLY A 109 -4.66 14.77 -2.49
CA GLY A 109 -5.32 15.38 -3.65
C GLY A 109 -4.72 16.73 -4.03
N ARG A 110 -4.44 17.59 -3.05
CA ARG A 110 -3.80 18.90 -3.24
C ARG A 110 -2.36 18.82 -3.75
N ILE A 111 -1.67 17.70 -3.48
CA ILE A 111 -0.33 17.39 -4.01
C ILE A 111 -0.41 17.08 -5.50
N LEU A 112 -1.46 16.39 -5.92
CA LEU A 112 -1.67 15.97 -7.32
C LEU A 112 -2.28 17.07 -8.20
N GLU A 113 -2.59 18.24 -7.63
CA GLU A 113 -3.06 19.43 -8.35
C GLU A 113 -1.89 20.28 -8.86
N GLY A 114 -1.98 20.74 -10.12
CA GLY A 114 -0.98 21.58 -10.77
C GLY A 114 -0.25 20.88 -11.93
N ASN A 115 0.82 21.49 -12.42
CA ASN A 115 1.69 20.89 -13.44
C ASN A 115 2.66 19.86 -12.80
N GLU A 116 3.33 19.05 -13.62
CA GLU A 116 4.20 17.97 -13.13
C GLU A 116 5.35 18.45 -12.22
N GLU A 117 5.90 19.64 -12.47
CA GLU A 117 6.93 20.23 -11.61
C GLU A 117 6.40 20.62 -10.23
N GLU A 118 5.22 21.22 -10.19
CA GLU A 118 4.54 21.62 -8.96
C GLU A 118 4.11 20.39 -8.15
N LYS A 119 3.64 19.33 -8.82
CA LYS A 119 3.36 18.03 -8.19
C LYS A 119 4.63 17.45 -7.58
N ALA A 120 5.74 17.45 -8.31
CA ALA A 120 7.01 16.93 -7.83
C ALA A 120 7.54 17.74 -6.64
N ARG A 121 7.40 19.07 -6.66
CA ARG A 121 7.78 19.96 -5.54
C ARG A 121 6.94 19.66 -4.30
N LYS A 122 5.61 19.68 -4.44
CA LYS A 122 4.67 19.37 -3.35
C LYS A 122 4.89 17.97 -2.79
N LEU A 123 5.18 16.99 -3.64
CA LEU A 123 5.48 15.62 -3.23
C LEU A 123 6.79 15.55 -2.43
N ARG A 124 7.84 16.26 -2.86
CA ARG A 124 9.12 16.31 -2.12
C ARG A 124 8.97 16.92 -0.73
N GLU A 125 8.17 17.98 -0.61
CA GLU A 125 7.90 18.61 0.69
C GLU A 125 7.05 17.73 1.62
N TRP A 126 6.22 16.86 1.04
CA TRP A 126 5.26 16.06 1.78
C TRP A 126 5.77 14.67 2.15
N VAL A 127 6.66 14.11 1.32
CA VAL A 127 7.34 12.84 1.59
C VAL A 127 8.41 13.05 2.65
N ASP A 128 8.51 12.12 3.59
CA ASP A 128 9.50 12.12 4.65
C ASP A 128 10.92 12.26 4.07
N ASN A 129 11.68 13.26 4.55
CA ASN A 129 13.03 13.58 4.08
C ASN A 129 13.98 12.37 4.11
N GLU A 130 13.74 11.41 5.01
CA GLU A 130 14.53 10.17 5.09
C GLU A 130 14.31 9.22 3.89
N LEU A 131 13.23 9.39 3.09
CA LEU A 131 13.10 8.71 1.80
C LEU A 131 14.08 9.24 0.76
N PHE A 132 14.52 10.50 0.87
CA PHE A 132 15.42 11.14 -0.09
C PHE A 132 16.89 11.06 0.33
N LEU A 133 17.17 10.79 1.61
CA LEU A 133 18.53 10.87 2.18
C LEU A 133 19.49 9.73 1.84
N GLU A 134 19.15 8.84 0.90
CA GLU A 134 20.16 8.01 0.26
C GLU A 134 19.90 7.89 -1.24
N SER A 135 20.60 8.73 -2.02
CA SER A 135 21.37 8.21 -3.13
C SER A 135 22.37 7.22 -2.55
N CYS A 136 21.95 5.96 -2.43
CA CYS A 136 22.83 4.86 -2.04
C CYS A 136 24.11 4.96 -2.90
N SER A 137 25.26 5.26 -2.30
CA SER A 137 26.52 5.39 -3.04
C SER A 137 26.71 4.12 -3.86
N MET A 138 26.99 4.29 -5.15
CA MET A 138 27.31 3.17 -6.04
C MET A 138 28.49 2.34 -5.52
N GLU A 139 29.35 2.90 -4.65
CA GLU A 139 30.47 2.18 -4.02
C GLU A 139 30.02 1.01 -3.15
N SER A 140 28.94 1.13 -2.38
CA SER A 140 28.46 0.03 -1.54
C SER A 140 27.82 -1.10 -2.35
N LYS A 141 27.39 -0.81 -3.59
CA LYS A 141 26.86 -1.81 -4.53
C LYS A 141 27.96 -2.46 -5.36
N LEU A 142 29.07 -1.76 -5.60
CA LEU A 142 30.19 -2.30 -6.38
C LEU A 142 30.93 -3.41 -5.61
N ASN A 143 31.12 -3.28 -4.29
CA ASN A 143 31.80 -4.31 -3.50
C ASN A 143 31.10 -5.68 -3.55
N VAL A 144 29.77 -5.70 -3.63
CA VAL A 144 29.01 -6.95 -3.73
C VAL A 144 29.14 -7.59 -5.13
N VAL A 145 29.39 -6.77 -6.16
CA VAL A 145 29.59 -7.25 -7.54
C VAL A 145 31.04 -7.68 -7.78
N THR A 146 32.02 -7.02 -7.14
CA THR A 146 33.44 -7.37 -7.28
C THR A 146 33.87 -8.56 -6.45
N GLU A 147 33.11 -8.99 -5.44
CA GLU A 147 33.40 -10.24 -4.70
C GLU A 147 32.88 -11.51 -5.39
N TRP A 148 32.21 -11.39 -6.55
CA TRP A 148 31.69 -12.52 -7.33
C TRP A 148 32.23 -12.60 -8.77
N ILE A 149 33.33 -11.90 -9.06
CA ILE A 149 34.16 -12.08 -10.27
C ILE A 149 35.58 -12.41 -9.81
#